data_AF-A0A1J6IUJ5-F1
#
_entry.id   AF-A0A1J6IUJ5-F1
#
_cell.length_a   1.000
_cell.length_b   1.000
_cell.length_c   1.000
_cell.angle_alpha   90.00
_cell.angle_beta   90.00
_cell.angle_gamma   90.00
#
_symmetry.space_group_name_H-M   'P 1'
#
loop_
_entity.id
_entity.type
_entity.pdbx_description
1 polymer ?
#
loop_
_entity_poly.entity_id
_entity_poly.type
_entity_poly.pdbx_seq_one_letter_code
_entity_poly.pdbx_strand_id
1 'polypeptide(L)'
;MVKGAMQQWLRVIITLLILLITEGHPVDITYLQSAVAKGAVCLDGSPPAYHFDKGFGAGVNNWFIQLEGGAWCNNATTCLSRTKTRLGSSKLMVKTVSFSGILSNKAKFNPDFYNWNRIRIRYCDGSSFTGDVEAVDPKTKVYYRGARIFSAVMEDFLAKGMKNAQNAILAGCSAGSLAAILHCDRFKGLLPPGAKVKCLSDAGFFINAKTISGASHIEQFYSDVVNTHGSAKNLPQSCTSRLKPGLCFFPQNVAQQIKTPLFLVNAAYDSWQIKNILAPGVADPRGTWRNCKLDILKCSSAQLETMQGYRNEFLKALNGLGPSSTRGYYINSCYAHCQTGTQETWLREDSPRLASTTIAKAVGDWFYDRNRFQEIDCPYPCDKTCKNRNFESDVQPVDMDL
;
A
#
# COMPACT_ATOMS: atom_id res chain seq x y z
N MET A 1 -28.22 -1.27 -40.96
CA MET A 1 -28.09 -0.66 -39.62
C MET A 1 -27.05 -1.31 -38.70
N VAL A 2 -26.67 -2.59 -38.87
CA VAL A 2 -25.71 -3.28 -37.97
C VAL A 2 -24.24 -2.82 -38.12
N LYS A 3 -23.80 -2.41 -39.32
CA LYS A 3 -22.40 -2.00 -39.57
C LYS A 3 -21.99 -0.69 -38.88
N GLY A 4 -22.89 0.29 -38.77
CA GLY A 4 -22.59 1.60 -38.17
C GLY A 4 -22.42 1.54 -36.66
N ALA A 5 -23.24 0.73 -35.98
CA ALA A 5 -23.12 0.49 -34.54
C ALA A 5 -21.80 -0.20 -34.20
N MET A 6 -21.43 -1.26 -34.92
CA MET A 6 -20.18 -2.00 -34.68
C MET A 6 -18.92 -1.12 -34.87
N GLN A 7 -18.95 -0.18 -35.82
CA GLN A 7 -17.86 0.76 -36.06
C GLN A 7 -17.75 1.84 -34.96
N GLN A 8 -18.88 2.30 -34.41
CA GLN A 8 -18.90 3.17 -33.23
C GLN A 8 -18.37 2.46 -31.98
N TRP A 9 -18.80 1.21 -31.75
CA TRP A 9 -18.27 0.39 -30.64
C TRP A 9 -16.77 0.15 -30.77
N LEU A 10 -16.26 -0.18 -31.97
CA LEU A 10 -14.82 -0.31 -32.21
C LEU A 10 -14.07 1.01 -31.96
N ARG A 11 -14.61 2.16 -32.38
CA ARG A 11 -13.99 3.47 -32.12
C ARG A 11 -13.96 3.81 -30.64
N VAL A 12 -15.02 3.51 -29.90
CA VAL A 12 -15.07 3.71 -28.45
C VAL A 12 -14.05 2.80 -27.75
N ILE A 13 -13.98 1.52 -28.12
CA ILE A 13 -13.01 0.56 -27.58
C ILE A 13 -11.57 0.98 -27.91
N ILE A 14 -11.30 1.38 -29.15
CA ILE A 14 -9.97 1.86 -29.56
C ILE A 14 -9.61 3.14 -28.81
N THR A 15 -10.55 4.08 -28.62
CA THR A 15 -10.29 5.33 -27.88
C THR A 15 -10.03 5.05 -26.40
N LEU A 16 -10.80 4.14 -25.77
CA LEU A 16 -10.57 3.71 -24.39
C LEU A 16 -9.23 2.98 -24.23
N LEU A 17 -8.86 2.11 -25.18
CA LEU A 17 -7.56 1.44 -25.19
C LEU A 17 -6.41 2.44 -25.41
N ILE A 18 -6.57 3.42 -26.29
CA ILE A 18 -5.60 4.49 -26.50
C ILE A 18 -5.47 5.35 -25.23
N LEU A 19 -6.57 5.72 -24.59
CA LEU A 19 -6.55 6.48 -23.33
C LEU A 19 -5.79 5.73 -22.22
N LEU A 20 -6.04 4.42 -22.06
CA LEU A 20 -5.31 3.57 -21.11
C LEU A 20 -3.81 3.44 -21.44
N ILE A 21 -3.44 3.39 -22.73
CA ILE A 21 -2.04 3.39 -23.18
C ILE A 21 -1.39 4.79 -23.03
N THR A 22 -2.18 5.86 -22.96
CA THR A 22 -1.65 7.22 -22.83
C THR A 22 -1.22 7.57 -21.41
N GLU A 23 -1.88 7.06 -20.37
CA GLU A 23 -1.64 7.45 -18.97
C GLU A 23 -0.61 6.55 -18.24
N GLY A 24 -0.45 5.30 -18.68
CA GLY A 24 0.55 4.37 -18.16
C GLY A 24 1.43 3.74 -19.22
N HIS A 25 2.33 2.87 -18.80
CA HIS A 25 3.19 2.08 -19.70
C HIS A 25 3.48 0.68 -19.13
N PRO A 26 3.58 -0.35 -19.98
CA PRO A 26 3.83 -1.71 -19.53
C PRO A 26 5.27 -1.87 -19.01
N VAL A 27 5.42 -2.60 -17.90
CA VAL A 27 6.71 -2.99 -17.33
C VAL A 27 6.69 -4.47 -17.02
N ASP A 28 7.67 -5.20 -17.54
CA ASP A 28 7.77 -6.65 -17.38
C ASP A 28 8.31 -7.06 -16.00
N ILE A 29 7.90 -8.26 -15.59
CA ILE A 29 8.29 -8.87 -14.33
C ILE A 29 9.73 -9.38 -14.40
N THR A 30 10.47 -9.17 -13.32
CA THR A 30 11.77 -9.80 -13.06
C THR A 30 11.64 -10.74 -11.88
N TYR A 31 12.03 -12.01 -12.07
CA TYR A 31 12.12 -12.99 -11.00
C TYR A 31 13.53 -13.01 -10.43
N LEU A 32 13.67 -12.77 -9.13
CA LEU A 32 14.96 -12.74 -8.46
C LEU A 32 15.39 -14.17 -8.08
N GLN A 33 15.81 -14.96 -9.06
CA GLN A 33 16.18 -16.37 -8.86
C GLN A 33 17.32 -16.54 -7.84
N SER A 34 18.26 -15.60 -7.79
CA SER A 34 19.37 -15.61 -6.84
C SER A 34 18.93 -15.51 -5.37
N ALA A 35 17.71 -15.03 -5.10
CA ALA A 35 17.16 -14.95 -3.74
C ALA A 35 16.81 -16.32 -3.15
N VAL A 36 16.50 -17.31 -4.00
CA VAL A 36 16.13 -18.67 -3.56
C VAL A 36 17.26 -19.31 -2.76
N ALA A 37 18.51 -19.17 -3.23
CA ALA A 37 19.69 -19.68 -2.53
C ALA A 37 19.93 -19.02 -1.15
N LYS A 38 19.34 -17.83 -0.92
CA LYS A 38 19.36 -17.12 0.37
C LYS A 38 18.14 -17.46 1.25
N GLY A 39 17.30 -18.39 0.83
CA GLY A 39 16.04 -18.73 1.49
C GLY A 39 14.98 -17.62 1.41
N ALA A 40 15.16 -16.62 0.55
CA ALA A 40 14.20 -15.57 0.30
C ALA A 40 13.24 -16.02 -0.80
N VAL A 41 12.10 -16.57 -0.39
CA VAL A 41 11.09 -17.17 -1.27
C VAL A 41 9.67 -16.79 -0.85
N CYS A 42 8.74 -16.78 -1.81
CA CYS A 42 7.30 -16.60 -1.58
C CYS A 42 6.71 -17.72 -0.72
N LEU A 43 5.45 -17.59 -0.30
CA LEU A 43 4.76 -18.59 0.52
C LEU A 43 4.81 -20.02 -0.08
N ASP A 44 4.81 -20.16 -1.41
CA ASP A 44 4.90 -21.45 -2.14
C ASP A 44 6.34 -21.91 -2.45
N GLY A 45 7.36 -21.17 -2.01
CA GLY A 45 8.77 -21.44 -2.30
C GLY A 45 9.29 -20.88 -3.63
N SER A 46 8.47 -20.19 -4.43
CA SER A 46 8.94 -19.53 -5.67
C SER A 46 9.82 -18.30 -5.36
N PRO A 47 10.68 -17.85 -6.30
CA PRO A 47 11.48 -16.64 -6.09
C PRO A 47 10.59 -15.40 -5.95
N PRO A 48 11.00 -14.38 -5.17
CA PRO A 48 10.35 -13.08 -5.19
C PRO A 48 10.49 -12.43 -6.57
N ALA A 49 9.60 -11.48 -6.85
CA ALA A 49 9.56 -10.81 -8.13
C ALA A 49 9.30 -9.30 -7.98
N TYR A 50 9.73 -8.52 -8.95
CA TYR A 50 9.49 -7.08 -9.03
C TYR A 50 9.40 -6.63 -10.48
N HIS A 51 8.80 -5.46 -10.72
CA HIS A 51 8.84 -4.76 -12.01
C HIS A 51 9.77 -3.56 -11.86
N PHE A 52 10.65 -3.34 -12.84
CA PHE A 52 11.64 -2.28 -12.78
C PHE A 52 11.71 -1.52 -14.10
N ASP A 53 11.38 -0.24 -14.03
CA ASP A 53 11.54 0.73 -15.10
C ASP A 53 12.71 1.68 -14.75
N LYS A 54 13.75 1.69 -15.59
CA LYS A 54 15.02 2.35 -15.29
C LYS A 54 14.87 3.88 -15.30
N GLY A 55 15.60 4.54 -14.39
CA GLY A 55 15.73 5.98 -14.38
C GLY A 55 16.53 6.48 -15.59
N PHE A 56 16.35 7.76 -15.92
CA PHE A 56 17.03 8.39 -17.06
C PHE A 56 17.34 9.87 -16.77
N GLY A 57 18.26 10.44 -17.55
CA GLY A 57 18.70 11.83 -17.39
C GLY A 57 19.18 12.12 -15.97
N ALA A 58 18.71 13.22 -15.37
CA ALA A 58 19.04 13.60 -13.99
C ALA A 58 18.51 12.63 -12.92
N GLY A 59 17.60 11.70 -13.26
CA GLY A 59 16.97 10.79 -12.33
C GLY A 59 17.66 9.43 -12.15
N VAL A 60 18.77 9.16 -12.85
CA VAL A 60 19.45 7.85 -12.83
C VAL A 60 19.94 7.42 -11.44
N ASN A 61 20.23 8.36 -10.55
CA ASN A 61 20.62 8.11 -9.15
C ASN A 61 19.47 8.32 -8.15
N ASN A 62 18.23 8.44 -8.63
CA ASN A 62 17.07 8.59 -7.77
C ASN A 62 16.22 7.31 -7.82
N TRP A 63 15.64 6.89 -6.70
CA TRP A 63 15.03 5.57 -6.56
C TRP A 63 13.65 5.65 -5.90
N PHE A 64 12.63 5.19 -6.60
CA PHE A 64 11.27 5.08 -6.08
C PHE A 64 10.89 3.60 -6.00
N ILE A 65 10.73 3.09 -4.78
CA ILE A 65 10.43 1.68 -4.54
C ILE A 65 9.03 1.58 -3.96
N GLN A 66 8.09 1.00 -4.72
CA GLN A 66 6.72 0.74 -4.27
C GLN A 66 6.57 -0.72 -3.84
N LEU A 67 6.17 -0.95 -2.59
CA LEU A 67 5.77 -2.25 -2.07
C LEU A 67 4.28 -2.49 -2.39
N GLU A 68 3.99 -3.56 -3.14
CA GLU A 68 2.61 -4.00 -3.40
C GLU A 68 1.91 -4.39 -2.07
N GLY A 69 0.60 -4.15 -2.00
CA GLY A 69 -0.26 -4.57 -0.90
C GLY A 69 -1.04 -5.85 -1.21
N GLY A 70 -1.96 -6.22 -0.31
CA GLY A 70 -2.87 -7.34 -0.54
C GLY A 70 -3.35 -8.03 0.73
N ALA A 71 -3.61 -7.29 1.81
CA ALA A 71 -3.90 -7.85 3.13
C ALA A 71 -2.83 -8.86 3.65
N TRP A 72 -3.24 -9.79 4.52
CA TRP A 72 -2.36 -10.75 5.19
C TRP A 72 -2.99 -12.13 5.29
N CYS A 73 -2.19 -13.14 5.60
CA CYS A 73 -2.67 -14.42 6.09
C CYS A 73 -2.16 -14.63 7.52
N ASN A 74 -3.01 -15.10 8.42
CA ASN A 74 -2.76 -15.08 9.86
C ASN A 74 -2.65 -16.48 10.50
N ASN A 75 -2.77 -17.57 9.73
CA ASN A 75 -2.52 -18.93 10.21
C ASN A 75 -2.10 -19.85 9.06
N ALA A 76 -1.66 -21.07 9.40
CA ALA A 76 -1.19 -22.06 8.41
C ALA A 76 -2.22 -22.34 7.30
N THR A 77 -3.51 -22.44 7.65
CA THR A 77 -4.59 -22.71 6.67
C THR A 77 -4.81 -21.54 5.71
N THR A 78 -4.93 -20.31 6.23
CA THR A 78 -5.15 -19.12 5.39
C THR A 78 -3.92 -18.82 4.54
N CYS A 79 -2.71 -19.06 5.05
CA CYS A 79 -1.48 -18.92 4.28
C CYS A 79 -1.32 -20.01 3.21
N LEU A 80 -1.69 -21.25 3.51
CA LEU A 80 -1.71 -22.33 2.51
C LEU A 80 -2.67 -21.99 1.37
N SER A 81 -3.89 -21.53 1.67
CA SER A 81 -4.83 -21.09 0.62
C SER A 81 -4.24 -19.97 -0.24
N ARG A 82 -3.49 -19.05 0.37
CA ARG A 82 -2.85 -17.93 -0.30
C ARG A 82 -1.71 -18.34 -1.25
N THR A 83 -1.04 -19.48 -1.03
CA THR A 83 -0.04 -20.02 -1.99
C THR A 83 -0.62 -20.26 -3.38
N LYS A 84 -1.94 -20.45 -3.48
CA LYS A 84 -2.67 -20.72 -4.71
C LYS A 84 -3.10 -19.44 -5.44
N THR A 85 -2.62 -18.27 -5.02
CA THR A 85 -2.92 -16.98 -5.64
C THR A 85 -1.64 -16.20 -5.97
N ARG A 86 -1.79 -15.10 -6.73
CA ARG A 86 -0.69 -14.15 -7.03
C ARG A 86 -0.01 -13.57 -5.78
N LEU A 87 -0.67 -13.64 -4.61
CA LEU A 87 -0.20 -13.08 -3.34
C LEU A 87 0.53 -14.09 -2.45
N GLY A 88 0.74 -15.31 -2.94
CA GLY A 88 1.57 -16.33 -2.29
C GLY A 88 2.51 -17.08 -3.22
N SER A 89 2.38 -16.90 -4.54
CA SER A 89 3.26 -17.51 -5.54
C SER A 89 3.55 -16.53 -6.69
N SER A 90 4.84 -16.34 -6.98
CA SER A 90 5.25 -15.56 -8.14
C SER A 90 4.93 -16.22 -9.48
N LYS A 91 4.68 -17.54 -9.50
CA LYS A 91 4.24 -18.28 -10.69
C LYS A 91 2.86 -17.86 -11.18
N LEU A 92 2.05 -17.27 -10.28
CA LEU A 92 0.67 -16.84 -10.52
C LEU A 92 0.57 -15.32 -10.71
N MET A 93 1.69 -14.62 -10.77
CA MET A 93 1.72 -13.18 -11.01
C MET A 93 1.57 -12.85 -12.50
N VAL A 94 0.82 -11.79 -12.78
CA VAL A 94 0.80 -11.18 -14.12
C VAL A 94 2.22 -10.79 -14.54
N LYS A 95 2.59 -11.11 -15.78
CA LYS A 95 3.94 -10.92 -16.32
C LYS A 95 4.28 -9.47 -16.62
N THR A 96 3.27 -8.66 -16.87
CA THR A 96 3.42 -7.25 -17.20
C THR A 96 2.40 -6.46 -16.41
N VAL A 97 2.80 -5.32 -15.86
CA VAL A 97 1.90 -4.39 -15.16
C VAL A 97 2.04 -3.00 -15.79
N SER A 98 0.95 -2.25 -15.84
CA SER A 98 1.01 -0.85 -16.25
C SER A 98 1.49 0.01 -15.09
N PHE A 99 2.56 0.77 -15.30
CA PHE A 99 3.01 1.82 -14.39
C PHE A 99 2.28 3.11 -14.70
N SER A 100 1.52 3.58 -13.72
CA SER A 100 0.69 4.80 -13.76
C SER A 100 0.86 5.57 -12.45
N GLY A 101 0.08 6.65 -12.27
CA GLY A 101 0.13 7.44 -11.03
C GLY A 101 1.56 7.88 -10.70
N ILE A 102 1.95 7.64 -9.45
CA ILE A 102 3.29 7.90 -8.90
C ILE A 102 4.44 7.12 -9.58
N LEU A 103 4.14 6.06 -10.34
CA LEU A 103 5.13 5.28 -11.10
C LEU A 103 5.16 5.62 -12.60
N SER A 104 4.37 6.58 -13.08
CA SER A 104 4.41 6.97 -14.49
C SER A 104 5.80 7.52 -14.86
N ASN A 105 6.28 7.20 -16.07
CA ASN A 105 7.55 7.71 -16.60
C ASN A 105 7.38 9.00 -17.44
N LYS A 106 6.17 9.57 -17.46
CA LYS A 106 5.85 10.79 -18.20
C LYS A 106 5.70 11.96 -17.24
N ALA A 107 6.46 13.04 -17.45
CA ALA A 107 6.43 14.23 -16.59
C ALA A 107 5.02 14.83 -16.42
N LYS A 108 4.16 14.75 -17.46
CA LYS A 108 2.75 15.18 -17.39
C LYS A 108 1.96 14.47 -16.29
N PHE A 109 2.28 13.22 -16.00
CA PHE A 109 1.52 12.33 -15.10
C PHE A 109 2.24 12.09 -13.76
N ASN A 110 3.52 12.42 -13.68
CA ASN A 110 4.36 12.25 -12.49
C ASN A 110 5.52 13.29 -12.48
N PRO A 111 5.22 14.58 -12.37
CA PRO A 111 6.18 15.66 -12.67
C PRO A 111 7.46 15.60 -11.83
N ASP A 112 7.37 15.11 -10.60
CA ASP A 112 8.46 15.11 -9.63
C ASP A 112 9.35 13.86 -9.64
N PHE A 113 8.83 12.72 -10.13
CA PHE A 113 9.50 11.42 -10.05
C PHE A 113 9.57 10.66 -11.39
N TYR A 114 9.07 11.24 -12.49
CA TYR A 114 8.95 10.56 -13.80
C TYR A 114 10.24 10.05 -14.41
N ASN A 115 11.41 10.53 -13.97
CA ASN A 115 12.72 10.11 -14.50
C ASN A 115 13.56 9.29 -13.52
N TRP A 116 13.03 8.96 -12.33
CA TRP A 116 13.72 8.13 -11.31
C TRP A 116 13.77 6.65 -11.70
N ASN A 117 14.59 5.83 -11.04
CA ASN A 117 14.38 4.39 -11.06
C ASN A 117 13.04 4.08 -10.40
N ARG A 118 12.08 3.49 -11.13
CA ARG A 118 10.72 3.22 -10.66
C ARG A 118 10.54 1.72 -10.52
N ILE A 119 10.19 1.28 -9.32
CA ILE A 119 10.10 -0.14 -8.99
C ILE A 119 8.77 -0.45 -8.32
N ARG A 120 8.16 -1.59 -8.68
CA ARG A 120 7.09 -2.23 -7.91
C ARG A 120 7.54 -3.61 -7.48
N ILE A 121 7.79 -3.80 -6.18
CA ILE A 121 8.06 -5.12 -5.59
C ILE A 121 6.73 -5.84 -5.43
N ARG A 122 6.65 -7.08 -5.93
CA ARG A 122 5.44 -7.89 -5.84
C ARG A 122 5.33 -8.55 -4.47
N TYR A 123 4.11 -8.54 -3.93
CA TYR A 123 3.85 -9.03 -2.57
C TYR A 123 3.45 -10.49 -2.58
N CYS A 124 4.24 -11.34 -1.93
CA CYS A 124 4.01 -12.78 -1.93
C CYS A 124 4.31 -13.48 -0.59
N ASP A 125 4.51 -12.73 0.49
CA ASP A 125 4.84 -13.27 1.81
C ASP A 125 3.67 -13.26 2.81
N GLY A 126 2.67 -12.38 2.62
CA GLY A 126 1.49 -12.34 3.48
C GLY A 126 1.70 -11.74 4.87
N SER A 127 2.82 -11.05 5.12
CA SER A 127 3.21 -10.50 6.43
C SER A 127 3.75 -9.06 6.39
N SER A 128 3.46 -8.27 5.35
CA SER A 128 4.09 -6.96 5.14
C SER A 128 5.63 -7.02 5.18
N PHE A 129 6.22 -8.06 4.57
CA PHE A 129 7.67 -8.25 4.52
C PHE A 129 8.34 -8.34 5.90
N THR A 130 7.65 -8.85 6.93
CA THR A 130 8.22 -8.95 8.29
C THR A 130 8.53 -10.38 8.72
N GLY A 131 7.92 -11.38 8.09
CA GLY A 131 8.06 -12.78 8.48
C GLY A 131 9.44 -13.36 8.23
N ASP A 132 9.92 -14.20 9.16
CA ASP A 132 11.18 -14.94 9.00
C ASP A 132 11.24 -16.15 9.95
N VAL A 133 10.60 -17.24 9.54
CA VAL A 133 10.67 -18.55 10.22
C VAL A 133 11.67 -19.43 9.48
N GLU A 134 12.71 -19.95 10.16
CA GLU A 134 13.75 -20.79 9.53
C GLU A 134 13.21 -22.11 8.97
N ALA A 135 12.36 -22.79 9.73
CA ALA A 135 11.75 -24.04 9.31
C ALA A 135 10.62 -23.79 8.29
N VAL A 136 10.50 -24.66 7.30
CA VAL A 136 9.30 -24.75 6.47
C VAL A 136 8.20 -25.41 7.29
N ASP A 137 6.95 -24.95 7.17
CA ASP A 137 5.83 -25.61 7.86
C ASP A 137 5.79 -27.10 7.47
N PRO A 138 5.92 -28.03 8.45
CA PRO A 138 6.09 -29.43 8.13
C PRO A 138 4.83 -30.06 7.51
N LYS A 139 3.64 -29.51 7.80
CA LYS A 139 2.35 -30.02 7.35
C LYS A 139 1.93 -29.39 6.02
N THR A 140 2.00 -28.07 5.93
CA THR A 140 1.49 -27.31 4.78
C THR A 140 2.55 -27.01 3.72
N LYS A 141 3.83 -27.18 4.07
CA LYS A 141 5.00 -26.81 3.23
C LYS A 141 5.06 -25.32 2.88
N VAL A 142 4.38 -24.47 3.65
CA VAL A 142 4.39 -23.02 3.48
C VAL A 142 5.68 -22.41 4.04
N TYR A 143 6.18 -21.37 3.37
CA TYR A 143 7.37 -20.61 3.74
C TYR A 143 6.99 -19.23 4.28
N TYR A 144 7.56 -18.81 5.42
CA TYR A 144 7.31 -17.48 6.01
C TYR A 144 8.58 -16.62 5.96
N ARG A 145 8.85 -15.95 4.83
CA ARG A 145 10.16 -15.33 4.51
C ARG A 145 10.11 -13.85 4.11
N GLY A 146 9.06 -13.14 4.48
CA GLY A 146 8.87 -11.72 4.11
C GLY A 146 10.09 -10.83 4.33
N ALA A 147 10.75 -10.91 5.49
CA ALA A 147 11.93 -10.09 5.77
C ALA A 147 13.17 -10.52 4.97
N ARG A 148 13.30 -11.81 4.62
CA ARG A 148 14.36 -12.27 3.71
C ARG A 148 14.12 -11.78 2.30
N ILE A 149 12.86 -11.81 1.82
CA ILE A 149 12.48 -11.24 0.52
C ILE A 149 12.86 -9.77 0.47
N PHE A 150 12.48 -8.97 1.47
CA PHE A 150 12.84 -7.55 1.51
C PHE A 150 14.34 -7.35 1.42
N SER A 151 15.11 -8.08 2.23
CA SER A 151 16.58 -7.97 2.25
C SER A 151 17.20 -8.31 0.90
N ALA A 152 16.82 -9.46 0.31
CA ALA A 152 17.36 -9.92 -0.97
C ALA A 152 17.04 -8.97 -2.13
N VAL A 153 15.83 -8.39 -2.14
CA VAL A 153 15.42 -7.43 -3.17
C VAL A 153 16.15 -6.09 -3.01
N MET A 154 16.32 -5.59 -1.78
CA MET A 154 17.11 -4.37 -1.56
C MET A 154 18.58 -4.56 -1.95
N GLU A 155 19.18 -5.71 -1.62
CA GLU A 155 20.54 -6.05 -2.04
C GLU A 155 20.70 -6.08 -3.57
N ASP A 156 19.72 -6.63 -4.28
CA ASP A 156 19.72 -6.64 -5.74
C ASP A 156 19.65 -5.21 -6.32
N PHE A 157 18.86 -4.32 -5.72
CA PHE A 157 18.80 -2.92 -6.16
C PHE A 157 20.07 -2.15 -5.83
N LEU A 158 20.69 -2.40 -4.67
CA LEU A 158 22.01 -1.85 -4.33
C LEU A 158 23.05 -2.24 -5.39
N ALA A 159 23.06 -3.51 -5.81
CA ALA A 159 23.92 -4.00 -6.88
C ALA A 159 23.62 -3.35 -8.24
N LYS A 160 22.35 -3.02 -8.52
CA LYS A 160 21.90 -2.33 -9.74
C LYS A 160 22.14 -0.81 -9.74
N GLY A 161 22.74 -0.26 -8.69
CA GLY A 161 23.15 1.14 -8.63
C GLY A 161 22.52 1.94 -7.49
N MET A 162 21.60 1.37 -6.72
CA MET A 162 20.97 2.06 -5.58
C MET A 162 21.97 2.43 -4.49
N LYS A 163 23.12 1.74 -4.44
CA LYS A 163 24.25 2.12 -3.58
C LYS A 163 24.81 3.53 -3.87
N ASN A 164 24.51 4.10 -5.02
CA ASN A 164 24.90 5.46 -5.44
C ASN A 164 23.74 6.46 -5.34
N ALA A 165 22.64 6.11 -4.67
CA ALA A 165 21.43 6.93 -4.65
C ALA A 165 21.69 8.32 -4.06
N GLN A 166 21.20 9.35 -4.74
CA GLN A 166 21.12 10.72 -4.23
C GLN A 166 19.79 10.97 -3.53
N ASN A 167 18.70 10.44 -4.11
CA ASN A 167 17.36 10.51 -3.57
C ASN A 167 16.73 9.12 -3.56
N ALA A 168 15.97 8.80 -2.52
CA ALA A 168 15.19 7.57 -2.50
C ALA A 168 13.87 7.72 -1.73
N ILE A 169 12.85 7.03 -2.21
CA ILE A 169 11.57 6.87 -1.52
C ILE A 169 11.26 5.38 -1.37
N LEU A 170 11.04 4.94 -0.14
CA LEU A 170 10.34 3.67 0.12
C LEU A 170 8.85 3.98 0.29
N ALA A 171 8.05 3.47 -0.62
CA ALA A 171 6.61 3.63 -0.64
C ALA A 171 5.90 2.28 -0.61
N GLY A 172 4.59 2.31 -0.40
CA GLY A 172 3.75 1.15 -0.64
C GLY A 172 2.27 1.51 -0.56
N CYS A 173 1.41 0.55 -0.93
CA CYS A 173 -0.01 0.64 -0.63
C CYS A 173 -0.46 -0.47 0.34
N SER A 174 -1.41 -0.19 1.24
CA SER A 174 -2.10 -1.19 2.06
C SER A 174 -1.08 -1.96 2.91
N ALA A 175 -1.06 -3.29 2.84
CA ALA A 175 -0.03 -4.10 3.49
C ALA A 175 1.42 -3.72 3.08
N GLY A 176 1.66 -3.31 1.84
CA GLY A 176 2.97 -2.82 1.40
C GLY A 176 3.30 -1.44 1.97
N SER A 177 2.28 -0.62 2.22
CA SER A 177 2.42 0.67 2.89
C SER A 177 2.77 0.52 4.36
N LEU A 178 2.11 -0.43 5.03
CA LEU A 178 2.51 -0.85 6.38
C LEU A 178 3.96 -1.33 6.41
N ALA A 179 4.38 -2.12 5.41
CA ALA A 179 5.77 -2.53 5.28
C ALA A 179 6.73 -1.33 5.10
N ALA A 180 6.33 -0.32 4.32
CA ALA A 180 7.11 0.91 4.15
C ALA A 180 7.29 1.67 5.47
N ILE A 181 6.27 1.71 6.33
CA ILE A 181 6.37 2.26 7.69
C ILE A 181 7.35 1.43 8.54
N LEU A 182 7.15 0.11 8.60
CA LEU A 182 7.92 -0.78 9.48
C LEU A 182 9.40 -0.86 9.10
N HIS A 183 9.72 -0.78 7.80
CA HIS A 183 11.10 -0.84 7.30
C HIS A 183 11.72 0.53 7.00
N CYS A 184 11.04 1.64 7.32
CA CYS A 184 11.47 2.97 6.88
C CYS A 184 12.90 3.34 7.29
N ASP A 185 13.22 3.23 8.59
CA ASP A 185 14.57 3.55 9.08
C ASP A 185 15.61 2.50 8.64
N ARG A 186 15.20 1.23 8.52
CA ARG A 186 16.07 0.18 7.97
C ARG A 186 16.46 0.51 6.52
N PHE A 187 15.51 0.97 5.71
CA PHE A 187 15.77 1.38 4.34
C PHE A 187 16.71 2.58 4.25
N LYS A 188 16.51 3.63 5.07
CA LYS A 188 17.48 4.74 5.17
C LYS A 188 18.89 4.24 5.50
N GLY A 189 19.01 3.26 6.40
CA GLY A 189 20.28 2.67 6.81
C GLY A 189 21.02 1.90 5.71
N LEU A 190 20.35 1.49 4.63
CA LEU A 190 20.98 0.79 3.49
C LEU A 190 21.63 1.73 2.48
N LEU A 191 21.30 3.03 2.54
CA LEU A 191 21.67 4.01 1.52
C LEU A 191 22.80 4.92 1.99
N PRO A 192 23.49 5.61 1.05
CA PRO A 192 24.57 6.53 1.42
C PRO A 192 24.14 7.54 2.50
N PRO A 193 25.03 7.89 3.46
CA PRO A 193 24.70 8.84 4.51
C PRO A 193 24.12 10.15 3.98
N GLY A 194 24.71 10.69 2.90
CA GLY A 194 24.28 11.92 2.23
C GLY A 194 23.04 11.81 1.33
N ALA A 195 22.49 10.61 1.12
CA ALA A 195 21.28 10.45 0.32
C ALA A 195 20.05 11.03 1.04
N LYS A 196 19.21 11.79 0.32
CA LYS A 196 17.89 12.22 0.80
C LYS A 196 16.93 11.04 0.69
N VAL A 197 16.59 10.44 1.83
CA VAL A 197 15.68 9.30 1.90
C VAL A 197 14.44 9.69 2.69
N LYS A 198 13.27 9.36 2.13
CA LYS A 198 11.97 9.58 2.76
C LYS A 198 11.09 8.34 2.56
N CYS A 199 10.04 8.20 3.36
CA CYS A 199 9.07 7.11 3.21
C CYS A 199 7.67 7.66 2.94
N LEU A 200 6.90 6.95 2.13
CA LEU A 200 5.53 7.31 1.78
C LEU A 200 4.59 6.13 2.07
N SER A 201 3.63 6.36 2.94
CA SER A 201 2.58 5.38 3.24
C SER A 201 1.28 5.81 2.60
N ASP A 202 0.82 5.09 1.57
CA ASP A 202 -0.53 5.20 1.01
C ASP A 202 -1.44 4.11 1.59
N ALA A 203 -2.50 4.51 2.30
CA ALA A 203 -3.45 3.60 2.94
C ALA A 203 -2.80 2.57 3.89
N GLY A 204 -1.69 2.94 4.54
CA GLY A 204 -0.90 2.06 5.42
C GLY A 204 -1.10 2.30 6.91
N PHE A 205 -1.73 3.42 7.30
CA PHE A 205 -1.98 3.77 8.70
C PHE A 205 -3.21 3.04 9.26
N PHE A 206 -3.07 1.75 9.55
CA PHE A 206 -4.12 0.95 10.19
C PHE A 206 -4.23 1.23 11.68
N ILE A 207 -5.44 1.31 12.21
CA ILE A 207 -5.68 1.55 13.64
C ILE A 207 -6.17 0.31 14.38
N ASN A 208 -5.82 0.22 15.66
CA ASN A 208 -6.36 -0.80 16.56
C ASN A 208 -7.72 -0.33 17.12
N ALA A 209 -8.76 -0.46 16.29
CA ALA A 209 -10.13 -0.08 16.61
C ALA A 209 -11.02 -1.31 16.89
N LYS A 210 -12.13 -1.07 17.58
CA LYS A 210 -13.15 -2.10 17.83
C LYS A 210 -14.08 -2.25 16.62
N THR A 211 -14.62 -3.45 16.45
CA THR A 211 -15.70 -3.69 15.47
C THR A 211 -17.01 -3.03 15.93
N ILE A 212 -18.02 -2.98 15.05
CA ILE A 212 -19.41 -2.60 15.36
C ILE A 212 -20.06 -3.46 16.46
N SER A 213 -19.48 -4.62 16.78
CA SER A 213 -19.92 -5.48 17.88
C SER A 213 -19.11 -5.29 19.17
N GLY A 214 -18.14 -4.37 19.19
CA GLY A 214 -17.26 -4.10 20.34
C GLY A 214 -16.04 -5.03 20.46
N ALA A 215 -15.87 -6.00 19.56
CA ALA A 215 -14.75 -6.95 19.58
C ALA A 215 -13.41 -6.34 19.10
N SER A 216 -12.28 -6.75 19.70
CA SER A 216 -10.90 -6.44 19.25
C SER A 216 -10.46 -7.38 18.10
N HIS A 217 -11.21 -7.40 17.00
CA HIS A 217 -10.96 -8.37 15.92
C HIS A 217 -9.60 -8.16 15.25
N ILE A 218 -9.26 -6.92 14.87
CA ILE A 218 -8.00 -6.63 14.17
C ILE A 218 -6.77 -6.83 15.06
N GLU A 219 -6.87 -6.56 16.36
CA GLU A 219 -5.79 -6.81 17.31
C GLU A 219 -5.40 -8.28 17.35
N GLN A 220 -6.41 -9.16 17.47
CA GLN A 220 -6.19 -10.60 17.44
C GLN A 220 -5.64 -11.04 16.09
N PHE A 221 -6.21 -10.53 14.99
CA PHE A 221 -5.74 -10.86 13.64
C PHE A 221 -4.27 -10.50 13.43
N TYR A 222 -3.82 -9.31 13.83
CA TYR A 222 -2.41 -8.91 13.74
C TYR A 222 -1.50 -9.67 14.71
N SER A 223 -1.99 -10.02 15.91
CA SER A 223 -1.27 -10.94 16.81
C SER A 223 -1.02 -12.28 16.12
N ASP A 224 -2.04 -12.85 15.46
CA ASP A 224 -1.95 -14.11 14.72
C ASP A 224 -1.00 -14.01 13.51
N VAL A 225 -1.03 -12.89 12.76
CA VAL A 225 -0.05 -12.62 11.69
C VAL A 225 1.37 -12.63 12.25
N VAL A 226 1.64 -11.85 13.30
CA VAL A 226 2.99 -11.73 13.86
C VAL A 226 3.50 -13.08 14.39
N ASN A 227 2.63 -13.87 15.03
CA ASN A 227 2.98 -15.18 15.56
C ASN A 227 3.23 -16.20 14.45
N THR A 228 2.31 -16.31 13.48
CA THR A 228 2.40 -17.28 12.37
C THR A 228 3.65 -17.05 11.53
N HIS A 229 4.00 -15.79 11.28
CA HIS A 229 5.12 -15.43 10.42
C HIS A 229 6.46 -15.26 11.16
N GLY A 230 6.47 -15.35 12.50
CA GLY A 230 7.67 -15.08 13.30
C GLY A 230 8.18 -13.64 13.15
N SER A 231 7.28 -12.68 12.96
CA SER A 231 7.61 -11.31 12.57
C SER A 231 8.28 -10.48 13.68
N ALA A 232 8.14 -10.89 14.94
CA ALA A 232 8.53 -10.10 16.12
C ALA A 232 9.97 -9.54 16.05
N LYS A 233 10.92 -10.33 15.55
CA LYS A 233 12.34 -9.94 15.43
C LYS A 233 12.63 -8.89 14.34
N ASN A 234 11.68 -8.68 13.42
CA ASN A 234 11.77 -7.71 12.33
C ASN A 234 10.87 -6.48 12.58
N LEU A 235 10.21 -6.39 13.74
CA LEU A 235 9.47 -5.20 14.14
C LEU A 235 10.38 -4.23 14.93
N PRO A 236 10.04 -2.94 15.00
CA PRO A 236 10.85 -1.96 15.72
C PRO A 236 11.05 -2.34 17.19
N GLN A 237 12.31 -2.54 17.58
CA GLN A 237 12.69 -2.93 18.96
C GLN A 237 12.18 -1.92 20.00
N SER A 238 12.13 -0.64 19.63
CA SER A 238 11.63 0.46 20.45
C SER A 238 10.13 0.34 20.78
N CYS A 239 9.38 -0.49 20.04
CA CYS A 239 8.03 -0.89 20.36
C CYS A 239 7.98 -2.24 21.08
N THR A 240 8.66 -3.28 20.56
CA THR A 240 8.54 -4.65 21.10
C THR A 240 9.15 -4.81 22.49
N SER A 241 10.01 -3.88 22.93
CA SER A 241 10.51 -3.82 24.30
C SER A 241 9.47 -3.36 25.33
N ARG A 242 8.35 -2.76 24.88
CA ARG A 242 7.31 -2.17 25.75
C ARG A 242 5.93 -2.79 25.52
N LEU A 243 5.64 -3.26 24.31
CA LEU A 243 4.34 -3.79 23.91
C LEU A 243 4.48 -5.20 23.36
N LYS A 244 3.37 -5.95 23.39
CA LYS A 244 3.29 -7.25 22.71
C LYS A 244 3.61 -7.08 21.22
N PRO A 245 4.35 -8.00 20.58
CA PRO A 245 4.73 -7.87 19.17
C PRO A 245 3.56 -7.61 18.20
N GLY A 246 2.39 -8.23 18.41
CA GLY A 246 1.19 -7.97 17.60
C GLY A 246 0.74 -6.50 17.60
N LEU A 247 0.90 -5.80 18.73
CA LEU A 247 0.60 -4.36 18.82
C LEU A 247 1.61 -3.51 18.04
N CYS A 248 2.85 -3.97 17.92
CA CYS A 248 3.89 -3.29 17.14
C CYS A 248 3.74 -3.46 15.62
N PHE A 249 2.75 -4.25 15.18
CA PHE A 249 2.32 -4.28 13.79
C PHE A 249 1.42 -3.09 13.43
N PHE A 250 0.81 -2.40 14.42
CA PHE A 250 0.02 -1.20 14.16
C PHE A 250 0.90 0.06 14.06
N PRO A 251 0.80 0.85 12.97
CA PRO A 251 1.50 2.11 12.79
C PRO A 251 1.40 3.09 13.96
N GLN A 252 0.25 3.16 14.62
CA GLN A 252 0.02 4.04 15.77
C GLN A 252 1.00 3.81 16.93
N ASN A 253 1.63 2.63 17.01
CA ASN A 253 2.56 2.26 18.08
C ASN A 253 4.05 2.41 17.69
N VAL A 254 4.35 2.68 16.42
CA VAL A 254 5.72 2.71 15.89
C VAL A 254 6.07 4.01 15.16
N ALA A 255 5.11 4.63 14.47
CA ALA A 255 5.37 5.75 13.56
C ALA A 255 5.83 7.04 14.28
N GLN A 256 5.59 7.16 15.58
CA GLN A 256 6.14 8.26 16.38
C GLN A 256 7.67 8.21 16.47
N GLN A 257 8.25 7.01 16.47
CA GLN A 257 9.68 6.78 16.73
C GLN A 257 10.53 6.70 15.46
N ILE A 258 9.89 6.68 14.28
CA ILE A 258 10.59 6.68 13.00
C ILE A 258 11.34 8.00 12.84
N LYS A 259 12.65 7.90 12.56
CA LYS A 259 13.53 9.07 12.40
C LYS A 259 13.51 9.60 10.97
N THR A 260 13.36 8.72 10.00
CA THR A 260 13.29 9.06 8.58
C THR A 260 11.96 9.78 8.28
N PRO A 261 11.96 10.88 7.50
CA PRO A 261 10.72 11.59 7.19
C PRO A 261 9.67 10.68 6.54
N LEU A 262 8.45 10.72 7.07
CA LEU A 262 7.33 9.87 6.65
C LEU A 262 6.15 10.74 6.18
N PHE A 263 5.59 10.43 5.01
CA PHE A 263 4.36 11.05 4.53
C PHE A 263 3.22 10.04 4.57
N LEU A 264 2.08 10.41 5.14
CA LEU A 264 0.90 9.57 5.23
C LEU A 264 -0.18 10.10 4.27
N VAL A 265 -0.44 9.35 3.21
CA VAL A 265 -1.64 9.49 2.37
C VAL A 265 -2.64 8.46 2.87
N ASN A 266 -3.73 8.88 3.49
CA ASN A 266 -4.72 7.94 4.04
C ASN A 266 -6.12 8.54 3.93
N ALA A 267 -7.09 7.75 3.49
CA ALA A 267 -8.48 8.12 3.65
C ALA A 267 -8.88 7.98 5.13
N ALA A 268 -9.58 8.98 5.67
CA ALA A 268 -10.15 8.91 7.02
C ALA A 268 -11.28 7.86 7.11
N TYR A 269 -11.90 7.55 5.97
CA TYR A 269 -12.89 6.49 5.79
C TYR A 269 -12.32 5.40 4.89
N ASP A 270 -11.10 4.95 5.18
CA ASP A 270 -10.43 3.92 4.39
C ASP A 270 -11.34 2.69 4.19
N SER A 271 -11.68 2.44 2.93
CA SER A 271 -12.70 1.44 2.59
C SER A 271 -12.32 0.03 3.05
N TRP A 272 -11.03 -0.29 3.09
CA TRP A 272 -10.54 -1.58 3.59
C TRP A 272 -10.71 -1.67 5.10
N GLN A 273 -10.34 -0.63 5.84
CA GLN A 273 -10.51 -0.58 7.30
C GLN A 273 -11.98 -0.66 7.70
N ILE A 274 -12.87 0.06 7.01
CA ILE A 274 -14.31 -0.03 7.28
C ILE A 274 -14.83 -1.44 7.04
N LYS A 275 -14.42 -2.08 5.94
CA LYS A 275 -14.86 -3.41 5.56
C LYS A 275 -14.31 -4.52 6.46
N ASN A 276 -13.05 -4.41 6.92
CA ASN A 276 -12.33 -5.52 7.55
C ASN A 276 -12.00 -5.28 9.03
N ILE A 277 -12.06 -4.04 9.53
CA ILE A 277 -11.84 -3.69 10.93
C ILE A 277 -13.13 -3.28 11.60
N LEU A 278 -13.83 -2.26 11.08
CA LEU A 278 -15.06 -1.76 11.71
C LEU A 278 -16.21 -2.76 11.56
N ALA A 279 -16.54 -3.18 10.33
CA ALA A 279 -17.68 -4.04 10.05
C ALA A 279 -17.30 -5.34 9.30
N PRO A 280 -16.34 -6.14 9.82
CA PRO A 280 -16.01 -7.44 9.22
C PRO A 280 -17.23 -8.38 9.24
N GLY A 281 -17.26 -9.37 8.34
CA GLY A 281 -18.41 -10.29 8.22
C GLY A 281 -18.77 -10.98 9.53
N VAL A 282 -17.78 -11.31 10.37
CA VAL A 282 -17.99 -11.91 11.70
C VAL A 282 -18.71 -10.98 12.68
N ALA A 283 -18.62 -9.66 12.50
CA ALA A 283 -19.31 -8.65 13.31
C ALA A 283 -20.65 -8.20 12.69
N ASP A 284 -20.95 -8.61 11.45
CA ASP A 284 -22.17 -8.29 10.71
C ASP A 284 -22.88 -9.57 10.21
N PRO A 285 -23.34 -10.46 11.11
CA PRO A 285 -23.92 -11.75 10.71
C PRO A 285 -25.25 -11.62 9.96
N ARG A 286 -25.94 -10.49 10.12
CA ARG A 286 -27.20 -10.17 9.42
C ARG A 286 -26.97 -9.45 8.09
N GLY A 287 -25.72 -9.10 7.76
CA GLY A 287 -25.37 -8.44 6.51
C GLY A 287 -25.91 -7.01 6.37
N THR A 288 -26.19 -6.32 7.47
CA THR A 288 -26.77 -4.97 7.45
C THR A 288 -25.80 -3.94 6.89
N TRP A 289 -24.49 -4.20 7.00
CA TRP A 289 -23.43 -3.36 6.44
C TRP A 289 -23.02 -3.75 5.02
N ARG A 290 -23.60 -4.80 4.44
CA ARG A 290 -23.17 -5.33 3.13
C ARG A 290 -23.17 -4.25 2.04
N ASN A 291 -24.27 -3.53 1.86
CA ASN A 291 -24.38 -2.52 0.80
C ASN A 291 -23.53 -1.27 1.11
N CYS A 292 -23.53 -0.82 2.36
CA CYS A 292 -22.71 0.31 2.82
C CYS A 292 -21.20 0.09 2.62
N LYS A 293 -20.71 -1.14 2.82
CA LYS A 293 -19.31 -1.51 2.55
C LYS A 293 -18.96 -1.58 1.06
N LEU A 294 -19.94 -1.74 0.19
CA LEU A 294 -19.72 -1.79 -1.26
C LEU A 294 -19.74 -0.38 -1.87
N ASP A 295 -20.61 0.48 -1.33
CA ASP A 295 -20.80 1.86 -1.78
C ASP A 295 -21.26 2.71 -0.60
N ILE A 296 -20.46 3.72 -0.24
CA ILE A 296 -20.76 4.63 0.87
C ILE A 296 -22.07 5.39 0.69
N LEU A 297 -22.55 5.56 -0.57
CA LEU A 297 -23.83 6.19 -0.86
C LEU A 297 -25.03 5.32 -0.42
N LYS A 298 -24.81 4.03 -0.19
CA LYS A 298 -25.82 3.08 0.28
C LYS A 298 -25.84 2.92 1.80
N CYS A 299 -25.03 3.69 2.53
CA CYS A 299 -25.05 3.70 3.97
C CYS A 299 -26.28 4.45 4.51
N SER A 300 -26.92 3.90 5.55
CA SER A 300 -27.90 4.66 6.33
C SER A 300 -27.24 5.76 7.15
N SER A 301 -28.02 6.73 7.63
CA SER A 301 -27.50 7.79 8.50
C SER A 301 -26.80 7.26 9.74
N ALA A 302 -27.31 6.17 10.34
CA ALA A 302 -26.70 5.54 11.52
C ALA A 302 -25.36 4.84 11.18
N GLN A 303 -25.25 4.25 9.98
CA GLN A 303 -23.98 3.67 9.52
C GLN A 303 -22.95 4.75 9.26
N LEU A 304 -23.35 5.86 8.64
CA LEU A 304 -22.48 7.02 8.44
C LEU A 304 -22.02 7.60 9.78
N GLU A 305 -22.92 7.75 10.76
CA GLU A 305 -22.56 8.21 12.12
C GLU A 305 -21.55 7.25 12.79
N THR A 306 -21.71 5.94 12.63
CA THR A 306 -20.74 4.96 13.13
C THR A 306 -19.38 5.11 12.42
N MET A 307 -19.37 5.36 11.11
CA MET A 307 -18.14 5.64 10.36
C MET A 307 -17.49 6.98 10.78
N GLN A 308 -18.28 7.98 11.18
CA GLN A 308 -17.76 9.21 11.79
C GLN A 308 -17.05 8.93 13.11
N GLY A 309 -17.62 8.06 13.94
CA GLY A 309 -16.96 7.56 15.15
C GLY A 309 -15.61 6.92 14.84
N TYR A 310 -15.55 6.04 13.83
CA TYR A 310 -14.31 5.41 13.39
C TYR A 310 -13.27 6.43 12.87
N ARG A 311 -13.69 7.43 12.10
CA ARG A 311 -12.81 8.55 11.71
C ARG A 311 -12.21 9.25 12.93
N ASN A 312 -13.01 9.49 13.98
CA ASN A 312 -12.50 10.15 15.18
C ASN A 312 -11.46 9.29 15.91
N GLU A 313 -11.64 7.96 15.95
CA GLU A 313 -10.61 7.04 16.44
C GLU A 313 -9.34 7.07 15.58
N PHE A 314 -9.49 7.10 14.25
CA PHE A 314 -8.37 7.26 13.32
C PHE A 314 -7.57 8.54 13.58
N LEU A 315 -8.25 9.68 13.70
CA LEU A 315 -7.61 10.95 13.97
C LEU A 315 -6.99 11.00 15.36
N LYS A 316 -7.58 10.34 16.37
CA LYS A 316 -6.98 10.21 17.68
C LYS A 316 -5.66 9.43 17.62
N ALA A 317 -5.61 8.32 16.89
CA ALA A 317 -4.39 7.54 16.68
C ALA A 317 -3.33 8.33 15.91
N LEU A 318 -3.73 9.08 14.87
CA LEU A 318 -2.84 9.95 14.10
C LEU A 318 -2.27 11.09 14.95
N ASN A 319 -3.10 11.77 15.74
CA ASN A 319 -2.68 12.84 16.64
C ASN A 319 -1.77 12.30 17.78
N GLY A 320 -1.99 11.05 18.19
CA GLY A 320 -1.13 10.35 19.14
C GLY A 320 0.33 10.20 18.69
N LEU A 321 0.62 10.36 17.40
CA LEU A 321 2.00 10.39 16.89
C LEU A 321 2.78 11.65 17.28
N GLY A 322 2.11 12.66 17.84
CA GLY A 322 2.69 13.94 18.24
C GLY A 322 3.11 14.84 17.08
N PRO A 323 3.49 16.10 17.39
CA PRO A 323 3.96 17.05 16.39
C PRO A 323 5.28 16.59 15.77
N SER A 324 5.44 16.81 14.47
CA SER A 324 6.69 16.56 13.74
C SER A 324 6.83 17.58 12.61
N SER A 325 8.02 18.14 12.45
CA SER A 325 8.33 19.07 11.35
C SER A 325 8.70 18.36 10.05
N THR A 326 8.95 17.04 10.10
CA THR A 326 9.39 16.22 8.95
C THR A 326 8.29 15.31 8.43
N ARG A 327 7.28 14.99 9.24
CA ARG A 327 6.14 14.18 8.82
C ARG A 327 5.20 14.99 7.92
N GLY A 328 4.59 14.36 6.93
CA GLY A 328 3.52 14.96 6.13
C GLY A 328 2.23 14.16 6.21
N TYR A 329 1.10 14.84 5.99
CA TYR A 329 -0.23 14.26 6.05
C TYR A 329 -1.08 14.74 4.88
N TYR A 330 -1.67 13.80 4.15
CA TYR A 330 -2.77 14.03 3.23
C TYR A 330 -3.90 13.10 3.66
N ILE A 331 -4.75 13.60 4.56
CA ILE A 331 -5.85 12.81 5.13
C ILE A 331 -7.17 13.32 4.55
N ASN A 332 -7.66 12.67 3.49
CA ASN A 332 -8.91 13.07 2.85
C ASN A 332 -10.14 12.37 3.45
N SER A 333 -11.33 12.90 3.15
CA SER A 333 -12.61 12.35 3.60
C SER A 333 -13.24 11.34 2.63
N CYS A 334 -12.46 10.84 1.67
CA CYS A 334 -12.95 9.91 0.66
C CYS A 334 -13.16 8.50 1.22
N TYR A 335 -14.09 7.75 0.61
CA TYR A 335 -14.21 6.31 0.79
C TYR A 335 -13.27 5.60 -0.19
N ALA A 336 -11.98 5.57 0.12
CA ALA A 336 -10.94 5.12 -0.81
C ALA A 336 -9.95 4.14 -0.14
N HIS A 337 -9.11 3.50 -0.94
CA HIS A 337 -7.98 2.68 -0.52
C HIS A 337 -6.98 2.62 -1.69
N CYS A 338 -5.67 2.81 -1.44
CA CYS A 338 -4.63 2.96 -2.47
C CYS A 338 -4.87 4.10 -3.47
N GLN A 339 -4.40 5.31 -3.15
CA GLN A 339 -4.72 6.53 -3.89
C GLN A 339 -3.58 7.06 -4.78
N THR A 340 -2.39 6.47 -4.71
CA THR A 340 -1.20 6.94 -5.46
C THR A 340 -0.96 6.17 -6.76
N GLY A 341 -1.62 5.01 -6.94
CA GLY A 341 -1.34 4.08 -8.03
C GLY A 341 -1.93 4.45 -9.38
N THR A 342 -3.05 5.19 -9.42
CA THR A 342 -3.79 5.51 -10.65
C THR A 342 -3.89 7.02 -10.83
N GLN A 343 -4.08 7.48 -12.08
CA GLN A 343 -4.13 8.92 -12.37
C GLN A 343 -5.39 9.58 -11.81
N GLU A 344 -6.51 8.84 -11.75
CA GLU A 344 -7.81 9.24 -11.21
C GLU A 344 -7.70 9.89 -9.83
N THR A 345 -6.82 9.38 -8.98
CA THR A 345 -6.62 9.86 -7.61
C THR A 345 -5.33 10.63 -7.43
N TRP A 346 -4.33 10.42 -8.29
CA TRP A 346 -3.00 11.01 -8.16
C TRP A 346 -2.91 12.46 -8.64
N LEU A 347 -3.20 12.71 -9.92
CA LEU A 347 -2.90 13.99 -10.58
C LEU A 347 -3.89 14.43 -11.66
N ARG A 348 -4.82 13.56 -12.10
CA ARG A 348 -5.80 13.93 -13.14
C ARG A 348 -6.59 15.18 -12.72
N GLU A 349 -7.12 15.93 -13.68
CA GLU A 349 -7.76 17.23 -13.44
C GLU A 349 -8.86 17.17 -12.36
N ASP A 350 -9.68 16.12 -12.42
CA ASP A 350 -10.79 15.80 -11.53
C ASP A 350 -10.39 14.87 -10.35
N SER A 351 -9.10 14.72 -10.06
CA SER A 351 -8.62 13.98 -8.90
C SER A 351 -9.00 14.65 -7.57
N PRO A 352 -9.03 13.89 -6.45
CA PRO A 352 -9.32 14.46 -5.14
C PRO A 352 -8.35 15.58 -4.77
N ARG A 353 -8.86 16.58 -4.07
CA ARG A 353 -8.11 17.77 -3.65
C ARG A 353 -8.38 18.07 -2.19
N LEU A 354 -7.30 18.22 -1.44
CA LEU A 354 -7.30 18.67 -0.06
C LEU A 354 -6.55 20.00 -0.01
N ALA A 355 -7.18 21.03 0.55
CA ALA A 355 -6.68 22.41 0.48
C ALA A 355 -6.30 22.79 -0.98
N SER A 356 -7.19 22.50 -1.93
CA SER A 356 -7.00 22.70 -3.38
C SER A 356 -5.80 21.97 -4.01
N THR A 357 -5.16 21.06 -3.28
CA THR A 357 -3.91 20.40 -3.66
C THR A 357 -4.14 18.92 -3.97
N THR A 358 -3.64 18.44 -5.11
CA THR A 358 -3.68 17.01 -5.47
C THR A 358 -2.68 16.21 -4.63
N ILE A 359 -2.88 14.89 -4.55
CA ILE A 359 -1.92 13.99 -3.86
C ILE A 359 -0.53 14.12 -4.48
N ALA A 360 -0.44 14.17 -5.82
CA ALA A 360 0.83 14.33 -6.53
C ALA A 360 1.61 15.57 -6.12
N LYS A 361 0.93 16.72 -6.08
CA LYS A 361 1.54 17.99 -5.69
C LYS A 361 1.98 17.98 -4.22
N ALA A 362 1.13 17.48 -3.33
CA ALA A 362 1.45 17.41 -1.90
C ALA A 362 2.69 16.53 -1.61
N VAL A 363 2.75 15.34 -2.21
CA VAL A 363 3.88 14.42 -2.06
C VAL A 363 5.16 14.99 -2.67
N GLY A 364 5.08 15.56 -3.88
CA GLY A 364 6.21 16.18 -4.55
C GLY A 364 6.78 17.38 -3.78
N ASP A 365 5.91 18.29 -3.36
CA ASP A 365 6.30 19.47 -2.59
C ASP A 365 6.90 19.08 -1.23
N TRP A 366 6.31 18.10 -0.54
CA TRP A 366 6.90 17.59 0.70
C TRP A 366 8.25 16.91 0.48
N PHE A 367 8.40 16.12 -0.59
CA PHE A 367 9.66 15.43 -0.85
C PHE A 367 10.81 16.43 -1.08
N TYR A 368 10.57 17.45 -1.90
CA TYR A 368 11.56 18.49 -2.21
C TYR A 368 11.60 19.64 -1.20
N ASP A 369 10.89 19.53 -0.08
CA ASP A 369 10.84 20.53 0.99
C ASP A 369 10.30 21.90 0.51
N ARG A 370 9.49 21.91 -0.57
CA ARG A 370 8.83 23.10 -1.13
C ARG A 370 7.64 23.55 -0.28
N ASN A 371 6.93 22.60 0.33
CA ASN A 371 5.82 22.87 1.26
C ASN A 371 5.70 21.76 2.30
N ARG A 372 5.47 22.14 3.56
CA ARG A 372 5.10 21.18 4.63
C ARG A 372 3.59 20.92 4.50
N PHE A 373 3.21 19.83 3.85
CA PHE A 373 1.81 19.46 3.68
C PHE A 373 1.34 18.58 4.85
N GLN A 374 0.50 19.12 5.73
CA GLN A 374 -0.06 18.45 6.92
C GLN A 374 -1.55 18.72 7.04
N GLU A 375 -2.31 18.31 6.02
CA GLU A 375 -3.73 18.63 5.93
C GLU A 375 -4.61 17.43 6.29
N ILE A 376 -5.71 17.73 6.98
CA ILE A 376 -6.76 16.77 7.35
C ILE A 376 -8.09 17.37 6.93
N ASP A 377 -8.83 16.60 6.15
CA ASP A 377 -10.09 17.01 5.56
C ASP A 377 -11.25 16.99 6.57
N CYS A 378 -12.34 17.66 6.22
CA CYS A 378 -13.57 17.70 7.00
C CYS A 378 -14.29 16.33 7.02
N PRO A 379 -15.33 16.15 7.86
CA PRO A 379 -16.15 14.95 7.82
C PRO A 379 -16.87 14.73 6.48
N TYR A 380 -16.92 13.50 5.98
CA TYR A 380 -17.73 13.12 4.82
C TYR A 380 -19.20 13.54 5.03
N PRO A 381 -19.92 14.03 4.00
CA PRO A 381 -19.56 14.09 2.58
C PRO A 381 -19.07 15.47 2.11
N CYS A 382 -18.25 16.17 2.90
CA CYS A 382 -17.88 17.55 2.57
C CYS A 382 -17.04 17.67 1.28
N ASP A 383 -16.06 16.78 1.05
CA ASP A 383 -15.21 16.81 -0.14
C ASP A 383 -15.95 16.25 -1.36
N LYS A 384 -16.24 17.15 -2.32
CA LYS A 384 -16.94 16.83 -3.57
C LYS A 384 -16.00 16.34 -4.68
N THR A 385 -14.68 16.35 -4.44
CA THR A 385 -13.66 15.90 -5.40
C THR A 385 -13.31 14.43 -5.24
N CYS A 386 -13.81 13.78 -4.18
CA CYS A 386 -13.53 12.39 -3.88
C CYS A 386 -13.91 11.41 -5.01
N LYS A 387 -13.00 10.48 -5.28
CA LYS A 387 -13.23 9.27 -6.07
C LYS A 387 -13.50 8.10 -5.11
N ASN A 388 -14.75 7.97 -4.69
CA ASN A 388 -15.16 6.91 -3.77
C ASN A 388 -15.15 5.55 -4.48
N ARG A 389 -14.66 4.50 -3.80
CA ARG A 389 -14.73 3.13 -4.30
C ARG A 389 -16.19 2.67 -4.38
N ASN A 390 -16.53 2.07 -5.52
CA ASN A 390 -17.76 1.33 -5.72
C ASN A 390 -17.40 -0.10 -6.15
N PHE A 391 -17.61 -1.06 -5.26
CA PHE A 391 -17.25 -2.45 -5.48
C PHE A 391 -18.28 -3.22 -6.34
N GLU A 392 -19.42 -2.63 -6.71
CA GLU A 392 -20.41 -3.26 -7.59
C GLU A 392 -20.11 -3.03 -9.08
N SER A 393 -19.40 -1.96 -9.43
CA SER A 393 -19.05 -1.63 -10.81
C SER A 393 -17.80 -2.34 -11.34
N ASP A 394 -16.96 -2.89 -10.46
CA ASP A 394 -15.73 -3.59 -10.84
C ASP A 394 -15.98 -5.08 -11.12
N VAL A 395 -16.54 -5.37 -12.29
CA VAL A 395 -16.54 -6.72 -12.89
C VAL A 395 -15.15 -6.99 -13.49
N GLN A 396 -14.10 -7.08 -12.67
CA GLN A 396 -12.87 -7.79 -13.02
C GLN A 396 -12.29 -8.54 -11.80
N PRO A 397 -12.03 -9.87 -11.88
CA PRO A 397 -11.68 -10.68 -10.71
C PRO A 397 -10.23 -10.56 -10.21
N VAL A 398 -9.49 -9.48 -10.50
CA VAL A 398 -8.03 -9.47 -10.30
C VAL A 398 -7.56 -8.67 -9.06
N ASP A 399 -8.41 -7.82 -8.49
CA ASP A 399 -8.03 -6.90 -7.41
C ASP A 399 -8.93 -6.92 -6.15
N MET A 400 -9.71 -7.99 -5.97
CA MET A 400 -10.53 -8.19 -4.76
C MET A 400 -9.75 -8.36 -3.45
N ASP A 401 -8.42 -8.52 -3.52
CA ASP A 401 -7.54 -8.70 -2.36
C ASP A 401 -6.81 -7.42 -1.92
N LEU A 402 -7.09 -6.26 -2.51
CA LEU A 402 -6.57 -4.96 -2.05
C LEU A 402 -7.26 -4.47 -0.78
#